data_AF-A0A875SBN1-F1
#
_entry.id   AF-A0A875SBN1-F1
#
_cell.length_a   1.000
_cell.length_b   1.000
_cell.length_c   1.000
_cell.angle_alpha   90.00
_cell.angle_beta   90.00
_cell.angle_gamma   90.00
#
_symmetry.space_group_name_H-M   'P 1'
#
loop_
_entity.id
_entity.type
_entity.pdbx_description
1 polymer ?
#
loop_
_entity_poly.entity_id
_entity_poly.type
_entity_poly.pdbx_seq_one_letter_code
_entity_poly.pdbx_strand_id
1 'polypeptide(L)'
;MSFSFNFQSLQKSLEKTTKSLTSTLQENLGNLPSANEVTSSFQSNMNHIGKEVSNLKPILKRTQRSLQEKFGSISDISELPQEYKDLEKQVDDLQGFYKKMIKATQQYEIESYDYPPNVRESLNDYTKIINEKFTGLSQATTTSEAEAVLLAPRKEQYPKTFAHQFSKVLKSSREAFLSKKTTGNDAEETDPTESESALSKALLLISNSQYKLGDERLEEDKLIISEFNNKITNILRVDFVKADKLRRKVETARLNFDTVRSEIKELQKGDETVEVPETQSKKLENCEDELVNATELAVEAMKELIKPGEPLNLLTIFSKIQLNYHKNVTEELSSLVDSLTTLPADTKDGEEE
;
A
#
# COMPACT_ATOMS: atom_id res chain seq x y z
N MET A 1 -44.60 -16.86 0.03
CA MET A 1 -44.62 -15.40 -0.26
C MET A 1 -43.53 -15.14 -1.28
N SER A 2 -43.90 -14.84 -2.53
CA SER A 2 -42.94 -14.57 -3.61
C SER A 2 -42.63 -13.07 -3.65
N PHE A 3 -41.37 -12.69 -3.42
CA PHE A 3 -40.91 -11.32 -3.62
C PHE A 3 -40.51 -11.13 -5.09
N SER A 4 -41.28 -10.35 -5.84
CA SER A 4 -40.90 -9.89 -7.17
C SER A 4 -40.05 -8.63 -7.07
N PHE A 5 -38.77 -8.72 -7.42
CA PHE A 5 -37.86 -7.58 -7.48
C PHE A 5 -38.14 -6.75 -8.74
N ASN A 6 -38.52 -5.48 -8.59
CA ASN A 6 -38.87 -4.60 -9.70
C ASN A 6 -37.61 -3.97 -10.33
N PHE A 7 -37.07 -4.62 -11.36
CA PHE A 7 -35.89 -4.17 -12.10
C PHE A 7 -36.13 -2.85 -12.86
N GLN A 8 -37.39 -2.55 -13.19
CA GLN A 8 -37.77 -1.42 -14.02
C GLN A 8 -37.77 -0.09 -13.23
N SER A 9 -38.00 -0.14 -11.91
CA SER A 9 -37.83 1.03 -11.04
C SER A 9 -36.36 1.40 -10.84
N LEU A 10 -35.45 0.41 -10.83
CA LEU A 10 -34.01 0.64 -10.69
C LEU A 10 -33.40 1.30 -11.94
N GLN A 11 -33.83 0.84 -13.13
CA GLN A 11 -33.40 1.44 -14.40
C GLN A 11 -33.90 2.88 -14.54
N LYS A 12 -35.15 3.15 -14.17
CA LYS A 12 -35.71 4.51 -14.17
C LYS A 12 -35.02 5.42 -13.15
N SER A 13 -34.61 4.91 -11.98
CA SER A 13 -33.83 5.71 -11.02
C SER A 13 -32.43 6.00 -11.54
N LEU A 14 -31.76 5.03 -12.18
CA LEU A 14 -30.42 5.22 -12.75
C LEU A 14 -30.42 6.22 -13.92
N GLU A 15 -31.41 6.15 -14.81
CA GLU A 15 -31.57 7.14 -15.89
C GLU A 15 -31.88 8.55 -15.37
N LYS A 16 -32.66 8.66 -14.28
CA LYS A 16 -32.96 9.96 -13.67
C LYS A 16 -31.74 10.56 -12.99
N THR A 17 -30.97 9.74 -12.26
CA THR A 17 -29.74 10.16 -11.58
C THR A 17 -28.62 10.50 -12.56
N THR A 18 -28.48 9.74 -13.65
CA THR A 18 -27.48 10.05 -14.69
C THR A 18 -27.84 11.33 -15.44
N LYS A 19 -29.11 11.53 -15.81
CA LYS A 19 -29.55 12.79 -16.43
C LYS A 19 -29.37 13.99 -15.50
N SER A 20 -29.64 13.86 -14.20
CA SER A 20 -29.40 14.95 -13.24
C SER A 20 -27.91 15.22 -13.03
N LEU A 21 -27.06 14.18 -13.01
CA LEU A 21 -25.62 14.36 -12.90
C LEU A 21 -25.03 15.01 -14.16
N THR A 22 -25.47 14.60 -15.36
CA THR A 22 -25.03 15.20 -16.62
C THR A 22 -25.51 16.64 -16.76
N SER A 23 -26.75 16.96 -16.39
CA SER A 23 -27.24 18.35 -16.41
C SER A 23 -26.51 19.23 -15.39
N THR A 24 -26.23 18.71 -14.20
CA THR A 24 -25.49 19.45 -13.14
C THR A 24 -24.02 19.66 -13.51
N LEU A 25 -23.40 18.71 -14.22
CA LEU A 25 -22.03 18.87 -14.74
C LEU A 25 -21.98 19.84 -15.92
N GLN A 26 -22.98 19.82 -16.80
CA GLN A 26 -23.05 20.69 -17.98
C GLN A 26 -23.40 22.15 -17.60
N GLU A 27 -24.25 22.37 -16.58
CA GLU A 27 -24.49 23.69 -15.99
C GLU A 27 -23.26 24.25 -15.27
N ASN A 28 -22.50 23.42 -14.53
CA ASN A 28 -21.29 23.88 -13.82
C ASN A 28 -20.07 24.08 -14.74
N LEU A 29 -19.97 23.36 -15.86
CA LEU A 29 -18.90 23.58 -16.86
C LEU A 29 -19.20 24.77 -17.79
N GLY A 30 -20.47 25.07 -18.06
CA GLY A 30 -20.89 26.20 -18.89
C GLY A 30 -20.82 27.56 -18.18
N ASN A 31 -20.76 27.55 -16.85
CA ASN A 31 -20.77 28.76 -16.01
C ASN A 31 -19.55 28.77 -15.08
N LEU A 32 -18.36 28.55 -15.64
CA LEU A 32 -17.11 28.77 -14.90
C LEU A 32 -17.02 30.28 -14.59
N PRO A 33 -17.13 30.71 -13.33
CA PRO A 33 -17.04 32.13 -13.00
C PRO A 33 -15.68 32.65 -13.44
N SER A 34 -15.68 33.82 -14.07
CA SER A 34 -14.44 34.50 -14.42
C SER A 34 -13.62 34.73 -13.14
N ALA A 35 -12.28 34.78 -13.24
CA ALA A 35 -11.40 34.97 -12.09
C ALA A 35 -11.81 36.19 -11.22
N ASN A 36 -12.45 37.19 -11.82
CA ASN A 36 -12.98 38.38 -11.14
C ASN A 36 -14.25 38.11 -10.30
N GLU A 37 -15.10 37.18 -10.70
CA GLU A 37 -16.33 36.80 -9.98
C GLU A 37 -16.03 35.89 -8.78
N VAL A 38 -15.08 34.97 -8.91
CA VAL A 38 -14.58 34.17 -7.77
C VAL A 38 -13.90 35.06 -6.73
N THR A 39 -13.11 36.04 -7.20
CA THR A 39 -12.42 36.98 -6.30
C THR A 39 -13.41 37.91 -5.60
N SER A 40 -14.42 38.43 -6.30
CA SER A 40 -15.44 39.33 -5.71
C SER A 40 -16.42 38.61 -4.77
N SER A 41 -16.84 37.38 -5.08
CA SER A 41 -17.69 36.57 -4.20
C SER A 41 -16.96 36.14 -2.92
N PHE A 42 -15.67 35.81 -3.03
CA PHE A 42 -14.81 35.55 -1.88
C PHE A 42 -14.58 36.81 -1.03
N GLN A 43 -14.36 37.96 -1.67
CA GLN A 43 -14.20 39.26 -1.01
C GLN A 43 -15.48 39.74 -0.31
N SER A 44 -16.65 39.51 -0.93
CA SER A 44 -17.96 39.84 -0.37
C SER A 44 -18.30 38.96 0.84
N ASN A 45 -17.96 37.67 0.81
CA ASN A 45 -18.11 36.78 1.97
C ASN A 45 -17.11 37.11 3.09
N MET A 46 -15.90 37.60 2.78
CA MET A 46 -14.89 38.00 3.76
C MET A 46 -15.29 39.26 4.55
N ASN A 47 -15.97 40.21 3.89
CA ASN A 47 -16.44 41.44 4.54
C ASN A 47 -17.49 41.18 5.64
N HIS A 48 -18.21 40.05 5.55
CA HIS A 48 -19.17 39.62 6.57
C HIS A 48 -18.52 38.93 7.78
N ILE A 49 -17.26 38.49 7.66
CA ILE A 49 -16.46 37.86 8.73
C ILE A 49 -15.44 38.90 9.29
N GLY A 50 -15.84 40.17 9.32
CA GLY A 50 -14.94 41.31 9.54
C GLY A 50 -14.59 41.64 11.01
N LYS A 51 -15.05 40.87 12.01
CA LYS A 51 -14.84 41.23 13.44
C LYS A 51 -14.01 40.26 14.29
N GLU A 52 -13.73 39.03 13.84
CA GLU A 52 -12.89 38.08 14.61
C GLU A 52 -11.60 37.62 13.87
N VAL A 53 -11.24 38.28 12.77
CA VAL A 53 -10.25 37.78 11.81
C VAL A 53 -9.05 38.72 11.65
N SER A 54 -8.44 39.16 12.75
CA SER A 54 -7.11 39.80 12.69
C SER A 54 -6.00 38.77 12.37
N ASN A 55 -6.17 37.52 12.83
CA ASN A 55 -5.15 36.47 12.74
C ASN A 55 -5.11 35.71 11.40
N LEU A 56 -6.11 35.84 10.51
CA LEU A 56 -6.08 35.18 9.18
C LEU A 56 -5.68 36.12 8.03
N LYS A 57 -5.56 37.43 8.27
CA LYS A 57 -5.03 38.40 7.29
C LYS A 57 -3.69 37.99 6.68
N PRO A 58 -2.68 37.51 7.44
CA PRO A 58 -1.42 37.06 6.86
C PRO A 58 -1.58 35.80 5.99
N ILE A 59 -2.42 34.86 6.41
CA ILE A 59 -2.71 33.62 5.66
C ILE A 59 -3.42 33.92 4.33
N LEU A 60 -4.35 34.88 4.34
CA LEU A 60 -5.08 35.31 3.15
C LEU A 60 -4.19 36.02 2.14
N LYS A 61 -3.37 36.99 2.59
CA LYS A 61 -2.39 37.69 1.73
C LYS A 61 -1.40 36.71 1.09
N ARG A 62 -0.91 35.75 1.87
CA ARG A 62 -0.02 34.69 1.38
C ARG A 62 -0.68 33.81 0.32
N THR A 63 -1.94 33.44 0.53
CA THR A 63 -2.72 32.63 -0.43
C THR A 63 -2.96 33.40 -1.72
N GLN A 64 -3.32 34.69 -1.63
CA GLN A 64 -3.50 35.57 -2.78
C GLN A 64 -2.22 35.69 -3.60
N ARG A 65 -1.06 35.85 -2.96
CA ARG A 65 0.24 35.93 -3.64
C ARG A 65 0.62 34.62 -4.33
N SER A 66 0.44 33.47 -3.66
CA SER A 66 0.68 32.15 -4.27
C SER A 66 -0.19 31.91 -5.52
N LEU A 67 -1.43 32.42 -5.52
CA LEU A 67 -2.30 32.39 -6.70
C LEU A 67 -1.80 33.36 -7.78
N GLN A 68 -1.43 34.60 -7.43
CA GLN A 68 -0.90 35.57 -8.40
C GLN A 68 0.40 35.11 -9.08
N GLU A 69 1.27 34.38 -8.37
CA GLU A 69 2.48 33.74 -8.91
C GLU A 69 2.16 32.60 -9.89
N LYS A 70 1.23 31.70 -9.53
CA LYS A 70 0.80 30.58 -10.39
C LYS A 70 0.07 31.04 -11.67
N PHE A 71 -0.55 32.22 -11.65
CA PHE A 71 -1.29 32.81 -12.78
C PHE A 71 -0.49 33.88 -13.55
N GLY A 72 0.81 34.06 -13.25
CA GLY A 72 1.75 34.79 -14.12
C GLY A 72 1.65 36.31 -14.10
N SER A 73 1.05 36.92 -13.07
CA SER A 73 0.88 38.38 -12.99
C SER A 73 2.01 39.12 -12.25
N ILE A 74 3.05 38.42 -11.77
CA ILE A 74 4.14 38.99 -10.97
C ILE A 74 5.50 38.53 -11.53
N SER A 75 6.40 39.48 -11.79
CA SER A 75 7.75 39.24 -12.37
C SER A 75 8.89 39.32 -11.35
N ASP A 76 8.60 39.59 -10.08
CA ASP A 76 9.60 39.87 -9.05
C ASP A 76 9.50 38.84 -7.90
N ILE A 77 9.86 37.61 -8.26
CA ILE A 77 9.80 36.43 -7.39
C ILE A 77 11.20 36.17 -6.85
N SER A 78 11.33 35.96 -5.54
CA SER A 78 12.62 35.50 -5.00
C SER A 78 12.88 34.07 -5.46
N GLU A 79 13.96 33.87 -6.21
CA GLU A 79 14.37 32.56 -6.69
C GLU A 79 15.21 31.83 -5.63
N LEU A 80 14.88 30.57 -5.39
CA LEU A 80 15.72 29.69 -4.58
C LEU A 80 16.97 29.28 -5.37
N PRO A 81 18.13 29.10 -4.71
CA PRO A 81 19.37 28.67 -5.35
C PRO A 81 19.18 27.37 -6.15
N GLN A 82 19.93 27.22 -7.25
CA GLN A 82 19.82 26.02 -8.09
C GLN A 82 20.15 24.74 -7.31
N GLU A 83 21.16 24.79 -6.42
CA GLU A 83 21.51 23.66 -5.55
C GLU A 83 20.35 23.20 -4.66
N TYR A 84 19.51 24.13 -4.19
CA TYR A 84 18.32 23.79 -3.41
C TYR A 84 17.31 23.02 -4.26
N LYS A 85 17.02 23.52 -5.47
CA LYS A 85 16.07 22.89 -6.41
C LYS A 85 16.55 21.50 -6.84
N ASP A 86 17.86 21.33 -7.03
CA ASP A 86 18.45 20.04 -7.38
C ASP A 86 18.33 19.04 -6.23
N LEU A 87 18.50 19.48 -4.97
CA LEU A 87 18.25 18.66 -3.79
C LEU A 87 16.79 18.24 -3.66
N GLU A 88 15.85 19.18 -3.87
CA GLU A 88 14.42 18.86 -3.87
C GLU A 88 14.08 17.77 -4.89
N LYS A 89 14.61 17.90 -6.11
CA LYS A 89 14.41 16.90 -7.16
C LYS A 89 14.96 15.54 -6.75
N GLN A 90 16.16 15.48 -6.17
CA GLN A 90 16.75 14.21 -5.72
C GLN A 90 15.92 13.56 -4.60
N VAL A 91 15.41 14.37 -3.67
CA VAL A 91 14.50 13.91 -2.62
C VAL A 91 13.21 13.36 -3.23
N ASP A 92 12.60 14.07 -4.16
CA ASP A 92 11.35 13.66 -4.81
C ASP A 92 11.54 12.38 -5.64
N ASP A 93 12.66 12.26 -6.35
CA ASP A 93 13.05 11.04 -7.09
C ASP A 93 13.22 9.85 -6.13
N LEU A 94 13.90 10.04 -4.98
CA LEU A 94 14.07 9.01 -3.95
C LEU A 94 12.74 8.63 -3.29
N GLN A 95 11.86 9.60 -3.02
CA GLN A 95 10.51 9.32 -2.51
C GLN A 95 9.71 8.47 -3.51
N GLY A 96 9.81 8.82 -4.80
CA GLY A 96 9.18 8.10 -5.89
C GLY A 96 9.71 6.68 -6.01
N PHE A 97 11.02 6.47 -5.83
CA PHE A 97 11.62 5.15 -5.76
C PHE A 97 11.02 4.31 -4.63
N TYR A 98 11.01 4.80 -3.39
CA TYR A 98 10.45 4.06 -2.24
C TYR A 98 8.97 3.70 -2.42
N LYS A 99 8.16 4.64 -2.92
CA LYS A 99 6.73 4.41 -3.22
C LYS A 99 6.55 3.30 -4.26
N LYS A 100 7.38 3.28 -5.31
CA LYS A 100 7.34 2.24 -6.35
C LYS A 100 7.77 0.87 -5.80
N MET A 101 8.80 0.84 -4.94
CA MET A 101 9.26 -0.40 -4.30
C MET A 101 8.14 -1.02 -3.45
N ILE A 102 7.55 -0.25 -2.53
CA ILE A 102 6.41 -0.73 -1.71
C ILE A 102 5.25 -1.20 -2.58
N LYS A 103 4.92 -0.48 -3.65
CA LYS A 103 3.83 -0.89 -4.55
C LYS A 103 4.05 -2.29 -5.14
N ALA A 104 5.31 -2.68 -5.39
CA ALA A 104 5.65 -4.01 -5.86
C ALA A 104 5.69 -5.02 -4.70
N THR A 105 6.33 -4.67 -3.58
CA THR A 105 6.59 -5.61 -2.48
C THR A 105 5.45 -5.75 -1.47
N GLN A 106 4.41 -4.91 -1.53
CA GLN A 106 3.17 -5.12 -0.76
C GLN A 106 2.46 -6.43 -1.14
N GLN A 107 2.80 -7.02 -2.30
CA GLN A 107 2.23 -8.31 -2.69
C GLN A 107 2.57 -9.41 -1.67
N TYR A 108 3.74 -9.34 -1.02
CA TYR A 108 4.14 -10.27 0.02
C TYR A 108 3.22 -10.25 1.26
N GLU A 109 2.44 -9.18 1.45
CA GLU A 109 1.42 -9.11 2.51
C GLU A 109 0.17 -9.95 2.21
N ILE A 110 0.02 -10.39 0.95
CA ILE A 110 -1.10 -11.21 0.49
C ILE A 110 -0.65 -12.66 0.44
N GLU A 111 -0.93 -13.44 1.48
CA GLU A 111 -0.52 -14.85 1.59
C GLU A 111 -0.86 -15.69 0.33
N SER A 112 -1.98 -15.42 -0.33
CA SER A 112 -2.42 -16.14 -1.53
C SER A 112 -1.98 -15.51 -2.86
N TYR A 113 -0.90 -14.72 -2.91
CA TYR A 113 -0.51 -14.04 -4.15
C TYR A 113 -0.09 -14.98 -5.29
N ASP A 114 0.50 -16.12 -4.94
CA ASP A 114 0.97 -17.18 -5.83
C ASP A 114 -0.14 -18.20 -6.14
N TYR A 115 -1.22 -18.17 -5.37
CA TYR A 115 -2.42 -18.96 -5.54
C TYR A 115 -3.65 -18.03 -5.62
N PRO A 116 -3.77 -17.24 -6.69
CA PRO A 116 -4.91 -16.34 -6.84
C PRO A 116 -6.20 -17.16 -6.76
N PRO A 117 -7.18 -16.73 -5.94
CA PRO A 117 -8.35 -17.53 -5.67
C PRO A 117 -9.08 -17.87 -6.97
N ASN A 118 -9.11 -19.16 -7.31
CA ASN A 118 -10.15 -19.68 -8.17
C ASN A 118 -11.47 -19.40 -7.44
N VAL A 119 -12.33 -18.56 -8.03
CA VAL A 119 -13.59 -18.08 -7.41
C VAL A 119 -14.45 -19.22 -6.82
N ARG A 120 -14.31 -20.43 -7.35
CA ARG A 120 -14.98 -21.65 -6.89
C ARG A 120 -14.48 -22.17 -5.53
N GLU A 121 -13.20 -22.07 -5.23
CA GLU A 121 -12.63 -22.60 -3.98
C GLU A 121 -12.87 -21.65 -2.81
N SER A 122 -12.74 -20.34 -3.04
CA SER A 122 -13.06 -19.35 -2.01
C SER A 122 -14.50 -19.48 -1.53
N LEU A 123 -15.48 -19.70 -2.42
CA LEU A 123 -16.87 -19.89 -2.02
C LEU A 123 -17.10 -21.17 -1.20
N ASN A 124 -16.39 -22.26 -1.51
CA ASN A 124 -16.48 -23.51 -0.74
C ASN A 124 -15.88 -23.36 0.66
N ASP A 125 -14.78 -22.62 0.79
CA ASP A 125 -14.17 -22.37 2.10
C ASP A 125 -14.99 -21.36 2.92
N TYR A 126 -15.54 -20.30 2.31
CA TYR A 126 -16.45 -19.38 2.99
C TYR A 126 -17.75 -20.06 3.45
N THR A 127 -18.34 -20.95 2.64
CA THR A 127 -19.55 -21.70 3.03
C THR A 127 -19.28 -22.71 4.14
N LYS A 128 -18.12 -23.38 4.15
CA LYS A 128 -17.70 -24.23 5.29
C LYS A 128 -17.55 -23.43 6.58
N ILE A 129 -16.90 -22.27 6.53
CA ILE A 129 -16.75 -21.39 7.71
C ILE A 129 -18.11 -20.92 8.23
N ILE A 130 -19.01 -20.53 7.32
CA ILE A 130 -20.37 -20.11 7.67
C ILE A 130 -21.13 -21.29 8.28
N ASN A 131 -21.02 -22.49 7.72
CA ASN A 131 -21.66 -23.69 8.26
C ASN A 131 -21.08 -24.09 9.62
N GLU A 132 -19.77 -23.99 9.83
CA GLU A 132 -19.13 -24.28 11.12
C GLU A 132 -19.56 -23.29 12.20
N LYS A 133 -19.58 -21.99 11.90
CA LYS A 133 -20.08 -20.97 12.83
C LYS A 133 -21.58 -21.08 13.04
N PHE A 134 -22.36 -21.37 12.02
CA PHE A 134 -23.80 -21.59 12.15
C PHE A 134 -24.10 -22.84 12.98
N THR A 135 -23.38 -23.93 12.75
CA THR A 135 -23.49 -25.17 13.54
C THR A 135 -23.08 -24.93 14.99
N GLY A 136 -21.95 -24.23 15.21
CA GLY A 136 -21.52 -23.84 16.56
C GLY A 136 -22.52 -22.93 17.27
N LEU A 137 -23.12 -21.96 16.56
CA LEU A 137 -24.16 -21.08 17.10
C LEU A 137 -25.48 -21.84 17.35
N SER A 138 -25.81 -22.84 16.53
CA SER A 138 -26.99 -23.69 16.73
C SER A 138 -26.86 -24.65 17.93
N GLN A 139 -25.62 -24.92 18.35
CA GLN A 139 -25.29 -25.74 19.53
C GLN A 139 -25.08 -24.89 20.79
N ALA A 140 -24.93 -23.57 20.66
CA ALA A 140 -24.81 -22.67 21.78
C ALA A 140 -26.19 -22.48 22.45
N THR A 141 -26.27 -22.81 23.73
CA THR A 141 -27.51 -22.69 24.52
C THR A 141 -27.54 -21.43 25.38
N THR A 142 -26.42 -20.73 25.48
CA THR A 142 -26.27 -19.48 26.24
C THR A 142 -25.59 -18.37 25.43
N THR A 143 -25.83 -17.12 25.80
CA THR A 143 -25.24 -15.93 25.15
C THR A 143 -23.71 -15.94 25.24
N SER A 144 -23.16 -16.45 26.33
CA SER A 144 -21.70 -16.58 26.53
C SER A 144 -21.08 -17.66 25.64
N GLU A 145 -21.78 -18.77 25.39
CA GLU A 145 -21.36 -19.80 24.43
C GLU A 145 -21.41 -19.28 22.99
N ALA A 146 -22.43 -18.48 22.64
CA ALA A 146 -22.54 -17.86 21.32
C ALA A 146 -21.39 -16.86 21.07
N GLU A 147 -21.06 -16.04 22.07
CA GLU A 147 -19.89 -15.14 22.02
C GLU A 147 -18.57 -15.93 21.92
N ALA A 148 -18.43 -17.04 22.66
CA ALA A 148 -17.27 -17.91 22.58
C ALA A 148 -17.13 -18.57 21.20
N VAL A 149 -18.21 -18.96 20.52
CA VAL A 149 -18.18 -19.50 19.14
C VAL A 149 -17.83 -18.42 18.10
N LEU A 150 -18.25 -17.19 18.33
CA LEU A 150 -17.91 -16.05 17.46
C LEU A 150 -16.44 -15.65 17.63
N LEU A 151 -15.96 -15.61 18.87
CA LEU A 151 -14.60 -15.24 19.27
C LEU A 151 -13.61 -16.40 19.25
N ALA A 152 -14.09 -17.64 19.04
CA ALA A 152 -13.23 -18.82 18.95
C ALA A 152 -12.13 -18.56 17.91
N PRO A 153 -10.85 -18.72 18.29
CA PRO A 153 -9.75 -18.62 17.33
C PRO A 153 -10.03 -19.61 16.20
N ARG A 154 -9.87 -19.15 14.96
CA ARG A 154 -10.08 -20.02 13.79
C ARG A 154 -9.17 -21.24 13.97
N LYS A 155 -9.70 -22.46 13.86
CA LYS A 155 -8.87 -23.66 13.72
C LYS A 155 -7.84 -23.37 12.63
N GLU A 156 -6.58 -23.74 12.90
CA GLU A 156 -5.40 -23.50 12.05
C GLU A 156 -5.81 -23.49 10.57
N GLN A 157 -5.88 -22.28 9.99
CA GLN A 157 -6.20 -22.17 8.58
C GLN A 157 -4.96 -22.68 7.85
N TYR A 158 -5.13 -23.82 7.18
CA TYR A 158 -4.13 -24.35 6.28
C TYR A 158 -3.66 -23.22 5.35
N PRO A 159 -2.35 -22.91 5.29
CA PRO A 159 -1.90 -21.71 4.60
C PRO A 159 -2.29 -21.71 3.13
N LYS A 160 -2.52 -20.51 2.61
CA LYS A 160 -3.09 -20.25 1.28
C LYS A 160 -2.03 -20.00 0.21
N THR A 161 -0.79 -20.41 0.46
CA THR A 161 0.23 -20.42 -0.58
C THR A 161 -0.03 -21.54 -1.57
N PHE A 162 0.44 -21.40 -2.81
CA PHE A 162 0.27 -22.44 -3.82
C PHE A 162 0.88 -23.78 -3.38
N ALA A 163 2.10 -23.75 -2.82
CA ALA A 163 2.82 -24.94 -2.40
C ALA A 163 2.05 -25.72 -1.32
N HIS A 164 1.46 -25.01 -0.36
CA HIS A 164 0.56 -25.60 0.61
C HIS A 164 -0.65 -26.26 -0.07
N GLN A 165 -1.37 -25.52 -0.93
CA GLN A 165 -2.58 -26.08 -1.57
C GLN A 165 -2.24 -27.29 -2.46
N PHE A 166 -1.10 -27.27 -3.14
CA PHE A 166 -0.61 -28.39 -3.92
C PHE A 166 -0.27 -29.60 -3.03
N SER A 167 0.39 -29.38 -1.88
CA SER A 167 0.62 -30.40 -0.86
C SER A 167 -0.69 -31.07 -0.42
N LYS A 168 -1.74 -30.28 -0.15
CA LYS A 168 -3.05 -30.77 0.26
C LYS A 168 -3.69 -31.67 -0.81
N VAL A 169 -3.67 -31.24 -2.08
CA VAL A 169 -4.19 -32.04 -3.21
C VAL A 169 -3.47 -33.38 -3.32
N LEU A 170 -2.15 -33.40 -3.13
CA LEU A 170 -1.35 -34.62 -3.19
C LEU A 170 -1.67 -35.58 -2.03
N LYS A 171 -1.89 -35.07 -0.79
CA LYS A 171 -2.34 -35.91 0.34
C LYS A 171 -3.70 -36.54 0.07
N SER A 172 -4.67 -35.73 -0.36
CA SER A 172 -6.01 -36.23 -0.68
C SER A 172 -6.00 -37.24 -1.84
N SER A 173 -5.14 -37.03 -2.84
CA SER A 173 -4.96 -37.99 -3.94
C SER A 173 -4.40 -39.31 -3.44
N ARG A 174 -3.38 -39.28 -2.57
CA ARG A 174 -2.82 -40.47 -1.92
C ARG A 174 -3.87 -41.23 -1.11
N GLU A 175 -4.66 -40.54 -0.29
CA GLU A 175 -5.76 -41.16 0.49
C GLU A 175 -6.77 -41.89 -0.41
N ALA A 176 -7.08 -41.32 -1.58
CA ALA A 176 -7.96 -41.97 -2.57
C ALA A 176 -7.34 -43.24 -3.19
N PHE A 177 -6.01 -43.29 -3.37
CA PHE A 177 -5.33 -44.50 -3.83
C PHE A 177 -5.28 -45.60 -2.76
N LEU A 178 -5.08 -45.23 -1.48
CA LEU A 178 -5.03 -46.18 -0.37
C LEU A 178 -6.41 -46.76 -0.03
N SER A 179 -7.47 -45.93 -0.07
CA SER A 179 -8.84 -46.36 0.25
C SER A 179 -9.46 -47.32 -0.79
N LYS A 180 -9.09 -47.20 -2.06
CA LYS A 180 -9.56 -48.13 -3.12
C LYS A 180 -9.03 -49.56 -2.96
N LYS A 181 -7.89 -49.73 -2.30
CA LYS A 181 -7.24 -51.03 -2.13
C LYS A 181 -7.84 -51.84 -0.95
N THR A 182 -8.56 -51.19 -0.04
CA THR A 182 -9.20 -51.81 1.13
C THR A 182 -10.64 -52.31 0.88
N THR A 183 -11.22 -52.02 -0.29
CA THR A 183 -12.60 -52.44 -0.65
C THR A 183 -12.66 -53.68 -1.57
N GLY A 184 -11.53 -54.34 -1.83
CA GLY A 184 -11.48 -55.63 -2.54
C GLY A 184 -11.71 -56.79 -1.57
N ASN A 185 -12.54 -57.76 -1.95
CA ASN A 185 -13.04 -58.87 -1.14
C ASN A 185 -12.01 -59.92 -0.66
N ASP A 186 -10.71 -59.65 -0.73
CA ASP A 186 -9.67 -60.59 -0.30
C ASP A 186 -9.06 -60.11 1.01
N ALA A 187 -9.77 -60.36 2.10
CA ALA A 187 -9.26 -60.25 3.46
C ALA A 187 -8.34 -61.45 3.77
N GLU A 188 -7.18 -61.51 3.12
CA GLU A 188 -6.03 -62.19 3.71
C GLU A 188 -5.25 -61.18 4.53
N GLU A 189 -4.90 -61.57 5.76
CA GLU A 189 -4.08 -60.79 6.71
C GLU A 189 -2.66 -60.59 6.15
N THR A 190 -2.50 -59.75 5.13
CA THR A 190 -1.19 -59.23 4.72
C THR A 190 -0.84 -58.02 5.57
N ASP A 191 0.39 -58.02 6.07
CA ASP A 191 1.00 -56.98 6.91
C ASP A 191 0.66 -55.57 6.39
N PRO A 192 0.16 -54.64 7.22
CA PRO A 192 -0.23 -53.28 6.81
C PRO A 192 0.91 -52.47 6.14
N THR A 193 2.15 -52.95 6.19
CA THR A 193 3.31 -52.34 5.55
C THR A 193 3.55 -52.78 4.09
N GLU A 194 2.94 -53.87 3.61
CA GLU A 194 3.12 -54.40 2.23
C GLU A 194 2.25 -53.69 1.17
N SER A 195 1.36 -52.77 1.58
CA SER A 195 0.28 -52.30 0.70
C SER A 195 0.49 -50.92 0.04
N GLU A 196 1.63 -50.24 0.21
CA GLU A 196 1.86 -48.93 -0.41
C GLU A 196 2.57 -49.02 -1.79
N SER A 197 1.87 -48.62 -2.86
CA SER A 197 2.47 -48.49 -4.20
C SER A 197 3.57 -47.42 -4.23
N ALA A 198 4.52 -47.55 -5.17
CA ALA A 198 5.57 -46.55 -5.38
C ALA A 198 4.98 -45.15 -5.61
N LEU A 199 3.87 -45.06 -6.36
CA LEU A 199 3.14 -43.81 -6.56
C LEU A 199 2.58 -43.23 -5.26
N SER A 200 2.01 -44.06 -4.38
CA SER A 200 1.48 -43.58 -3.09
C SER A 200 2.59 -43.01 -2.20
N LYS A 201 3.78 -43.64 -2.20
CA LYS A 201 4.98 -43.14 -1.51
C LYS A 201 5.47 -41.82 -2.13
N ALA A 202 5.55 -41.75 -3.46
CA ALA A 202 5.94 -40.53 -4.18
C ALA A 202 5.01 -39.35 -3.87
N LEU A 203 3.69 -39.56 -3.87
CA LEU A 203 2.71 -38.53 -3.52
C LEU A 203 2.91 -37.99 -2.10
N LEU A 204 3.25 -38.85 -1.13
CA LEU A 204 3.55 -38.42 0.24
C LEU A 204 4.83 -37.59 0.30
N LEU A 205 5.90 -38.04 -0.34
CA LEU A 205 7.19 -37.33 -0.37
C LEU A 205 7.04 -35.94 -0.98
N ILE A 206 6.44 -35.85 -2.17
CA ILE A 206 6.21 -34.56 -2.85
C ILE A 206 5.31 -33.67 -2.00
N SER A 207 4.25 -34.23 -1.41
CA SER A 207 3.35 -33.47 -0.55
C SER A 207 4.07 -32.86 0.65
N ASN A 208 4.91 -33.63 1.35
CA ASN A 208 5.64 -33.15 2.52
C ASN A 208 6.66 -32.07 2.14
N SER A 209 7.40 -32.27 1.05
CA SER A 209 8.34 -31.25 0.56
C SER A 209 7.62 -29.97 0.13
N GLN A 210 6.49 -30.07 -0.57
CA GLN A 210 5.68 -28.89 -0.96
C GLN A 210 5.13 -28.13 0.25
N TYR A 211 4.79 -28.82 1.34
CA TYR A 211 4.40 -28.15 2.58
C TYR A 211 5.55 -27.30 3.13
N LYS A 212 6.75 -27.88 3.25
CA LYS A 212 7.94 -27.16 3.72
C LYS A 212 8.34 -26.00 2.80
N LEU A 213 8.26 -26.17 1.48
CA LEU A 213 8.49 -25.08 0.53
C LEU A 213 7.50 -23.93 0.75
N GLY A 214 6.26 -24.26 1.10
CA GLY A 214 5.27 -23.30 1.53
C GLY A 214 5.67 -22.54 2.79
N ASP A 215 6.15 -23.24 3.82
CA ASP A 215 6.62 -22.64 5.07
C ASP A 215 7.83 -21.71 4.84
N GLU A 216 8.80 -22.13 4.04
CA GLU A 216 9.97 -21.31 3.66
C GLU A 216 9.56 -20.01 2.96
N ARG A 217 8.54 -20.09 2.08
CA ARG A 217 7.98 -18.91 1.44
C ARG A 217 7.27 -17.99 2.44
N LEU A 218 6.55 -18.54 3.42
CA LEU A 218 5.91 -17.71 4.46
C LEU A 218 6.94 -16.97 5.32
N GLU A 219 8.08 -17.60 5.62
CA GLU A 219 9.16 -16.93 6.34
C GLU A 219 9.84 -15.86 5.46
N GLU A 220 10.02 -16.10 4.16
CA GLU A 220 10.47 -15.08 3.20
C GLU A 220 9.56 -13.85 3.23
N ASP A 221 8.24 -14.06 3.05
CA ASP A 221 7.23 -13.00 3.07
C ASP A 221 7.32 -12.18 4.35
N LYS A 222 7.36 -12.87 5.50
CA LYS A 222 7.42 -12.24 6.82
C LYS A 222 8.66 -11.37 6.98
N LEU A 223 9.83 -11.86 6.54
CA LEU A 223 11.07 -11.10 6.56
C LEU A 223 11.02 -9.89 5.62
N ILE A 224 10.46 -10.02 4.42
CA ILE A 224 10.29 -8.88 3.51
C ILE A 224 9.36 -7.83 4.11
N ILE A 225 8.26 -8.26 4.73
CA ILE A 225 7.32 -7.35 5.39
C ILE A 225 8.02 -6.61 6.54
N SER A 226 8.67 -7.33 7.46
CA SER A 226 9.24 -6.74 8.67
C SER A 226 10.52 -5.96 8.42
N GLU A 227 11.43 -6.48 7.60
CA GLU A 227 12.77 -5.91 7.43
C GLU A 227 12.89 -4.97 6.23
N PHE A 228 11.96 -5.01 5.28
CA PHE A 228 12.00 -4.16 4.07
C PHE A 228 10.78 -3.24 3.98
N ASN A 229 9.56 -3.76 3.90
CA ASN A 229 8.35 -2.94 3.71
C ASN A 229 8.11 -1.98 4.88
N ASN A 230 8.19 -2.48 6.11
CA ASN A 230 7.97 -1.65 7.30
C ASN A 230 9.03 -0.56 7.44
N LYS A 231 10.30 -0.84 7.11
CA LYS A 231 11.37 0.17 7.15
C LYS A 231 11.17 1.27 6.12
N ILE A 232 10.87 0.91 4.87
CA ILE A 232 10.57 1.91 3.83
C ILE A 232 9.33 2.74 4.21
N THR A 233 8.28 2.09 4.74
CA THR A 233 7.08 2.80 5.20
C THR A 233 7.40 3.78 6.33
N ASN A 234 8.27 3.40 7.27
CA ASN A 234 8.72 4.29 8.34
C ASN A 234 9.49 5.49 7.80
N ILE A 235 10.46 5.27 6.90
CA ILE A 235 11.23 6.34 6.24
C ILE A 235 10.27 7.33 5.53
N LEU A 236 9.30 6.82 4.78
CA LEU A 236 8.30 7.64 4.09
C LEU A 236 7.41 8.45 5.05
N ARG A 237 7.05 7.90 6.21
CA ARG A 237 6.14 8.54 7.19
C ARG A 237 6.85 9.49 8.15
N VAL A 238 8.14 9.30 8.39
CA VAL A 238 8.91 10.06 9.38
C VAL A 238 9.85 11.03 8.67
N ASP A 239 10.83 10.51 7.94
CA ASP A 239 11.94 11.31 7.43
C ASP A 239 11.50 12.20 6.26
N PHE A 240 10.73 11.64 5.31
CA PHE A 240 10.17 12.42 4.21
C PHE A 240 9.15 13.46 4.69
N VAL A 241 8.31 13.13 5.67
CA VAL A 241 7.36 14.10 6.23
C VAL A 241 8.09 15.25 6.95
N LYS A 242 9.20 14.95 7.63
CA LYS A 242 10.07 15.97 8.25
C LYS A 242 10.68 16.88 7.18
N ALA A 243 11.24 16.33 6.10
CA ALA A 243 11.79 17.10 4.99
C ALA A 243 10.73 17.97 4.31
N ASP A 244 9.54 17.42 4.03
CA ASP A 244 8.42 18.15 3.43
C ASP A 244 7.96 19.32 4.32
N LYS A 245 7.96 19.14 5.64
CA LYS A 245 7.62 20.22 6.58
C LYS A 245 8.63 21.37 6.49
N LEU A 246 9.92 21.06 6.36
CA LEU A 246 10.97 22.07 6.23
C LEU A 246 10.91 22.79 4.87
N ARG A 247 10.68 22.05 3.77
CA ARG A 247 10.43 22.64 2.44
C ARG A 247 9.24 23.59 2.44
N ARG A 248 8.14 23.21 3.09
CA ARG A 248 6.98 24.10 3.28
C ARG A 248 7.32 25.34 4.12
N LYS A 249 8.24 25.24 5.08
CA LYS A 249 8.72 26.39 5.87
C LYS A 249 9.53 27.34 4.98
N VAL A 250 10.40 26.84 4.11
CA VAL A 250 11.13 27.65 3.12
C VAL A 250 10.15 28.42 2.24
N GLU A 251 9.17 27.72 1.66
CA GLU A 251 8.16 28.38 0.82
C GLU A 251 7.33 29.42 1.59
N THR A 252 7.07 29.16 2.88
CA THR A 252 6.42 30.15 3.77
C THR A 252 7.27 31.40 3.94
N ALA A 253 8.54 31.22 4.31
CA ALA A 253 9.45 32.33 4.56
C ALA A 253 9.68 33.14 3.27
N ARG A 254 9.81 32.47 2.12
CA ARG A 254 9.95 33.09 0.81
C ARG A 254 8.76 33.99 0.49
N LEU A 255 7.54 33.46 0.62
CA LEU A 255 6.32 34.24 0.38
C LEU A 255 6.17 35.43 1.33
N ASN A 256 6.59 35.30 2.59
CA ASN A 256 6.56 36.39 3.57
C ASN A 256 7.57 37.49 3.19
N PHE A 257 8.81 37.12 2.89
CA PHE A 257 9.86 38.04 2.43
C PHE A 257 9.40 38.80 1.18
N ASP A 258 8.91 38.06 0.18
CA ASP A 258 8.38 38.60 -1.07
C ASP A 258 7.22 39.58 -0.80
N THR A 259 6.31 39.24 0.13
CA THR A 259 5.19 40.11 0.56
C THR A 259 5.68 41.43 1.12
N VAL A 260 6.58 41.40 2.11
CA VAL A 260 7.10 42.63 2.73
C VAL A 260 7.91 43.46 1.73
N ARG A 261 8.72 42.82 0.88
CA ARG A 261 9.49 43.47 -0.18
C ARG A 261 8.58 44.22 -1.17
N SER A 262 7.44 43.62 -1.55
CA SER A 262 6.46 44.28 -2.41
C SER A 262 5.77 45.46 -1.73
N GLU A 263 5.38 45.32 -0.45
CA GLU A 263 4.77 46.42 0.32
C GLU A 263 5.72 47.63 0.45
N ILE A 264 7.02 47.38 0.62
CA ILE A 264 8.04 48.44 0.64
C ILE A 264 8.15 49.12 -0.72
N LYS A 265 8.19 48.35 -1.82
CA LYS A 265 8.22 48.90 -3.19
C LYS A 265 7.00 49.75 -3.51
N GLU A 266 5.81 49.33 -3.07
CA GLU A 266 4.57 50.10 -3.22
C GLU A 266 4.64 51.44 -2.48
N LEU A 267 5.22 51.47 -1.28
CA LEU A 267 5.40 52.71 -0.51
C LEU A 267 6.40 53.66 -1.14
N GLN A 268 7.46 53.11 -1.71
CA GLN A 268 8.47 53.88 -2.44
C GLN A 268 7.94 54.38 -3.79
N LYS A 269 6.85 53.80 -4.33
CA LYS A 269 6.30 54.10 -5.67
C LYS A 269 7.37 54.07 -6.79
N GLY A 270 8.43 53.28 -6.61
CA GLY A 270 9.57 53.20 -7.52
C GLY A 270 10.68 54.25 -7.29
N ASP A 271 10.57 55.09 -6.27
CA ASP A 271 11.62 56.03 -5.84
C ASP A 271 12.33 55.49 -4.58
N GLU A 272 13.55 54.98 -4.79
CA GLU A 272 14.38 54.38 -3.72
C GLU A 272 14.89 55.41 -2.70
N THR A 273 14.74 56.72 -2.97
CA THR A 273 15.12 57.79 -2.04
C THR A 273 14.06 58.08 -0.96
N VAL A 274 12.85 57.51 -1.12
CA VAL A 274 11.77 57.63 -0.14
C VAL A 274 12.12 56.84 1.12
N GLU A 275 12.13 57.51 2.27
CA GLU A 275 12.38 56.87 3.57
C GLU A 275 11.37 55.76 3.84
N VAL A 276 11.87 54.54 3.97
CA VAL A 276 11.08 53.38 4.39
C VAL A 276 10.89 53.47 5.90
N PRO A 277 9.65 53.34 6.41
CA PRO A 277 9.40 53.30 7.85
C PRO A 277 10.29 52.24 8.52
N GLU A 278 10.97 52.61 9.61
CA GLU A 278 11.89 51.70 10.33
C GLU A 278 11.22 50.36 10.70
N THR A 279 9.92 50.40 10.98
CA THR A 279 9.11 49.21 11.27
C THR A 279 8.99 48.22 10.12
N GLN A 280 9.05 48.67 8.86
CA GLN A 280 9.01 47.81 7.68
C GLN A 280 10.39 47.33 7.29
N SER A 281 11.42 48.16 7.42
CA SER A 281 12.81 47.73 7.24
C SER A 281 13.16 46.59 8.19
N LYS A 282 12.82 46.72 9.48
CA LYS A 282 12.98 45.63 10.47
C LYS A 282 12.18 44.38 10.13
N LYS A 283 10.97 44.53 9.57
CA LYS A 283 10.16 43.37 9.14
C LYS A 283 10.79 42.65 7.96
N LEU A 284 11.39 43.38 7.03
CA LEU A 284 12.07 42.80 5.87
C LEU A 284 13.29 41.99 6.33
N GLU A 285 14.13 42.58 7.18
CA GLU A 285 15.30 41.93 7.81
C GLU A 285 14.90 40.64 8.53
N ASN A 286 13.87 40.69 9.38
CA ASN A 286 13.37 39.49 10.07
C ASN A 286 12.88 38.39 9.11
N CYS A 287 12.25 38.76 7.98
CA CYS A 287 11.79 37.78 6.98
C CYS A 287 12.97 37.19 6.19
N GLU A 288 14.01 37.97 5.95
CA GLU A 288 15.24 37.52 5.30
C GLU A 288 15.97 36.50 6.19
N ASP A 289 16.16 36.82 7.47
CA ASP A 289 16.74 35.89 8.46
C ASP A 289 15.93 34.59 8.56
N GLU A 290 14.59 34.68 8.57
CA GLU A 290 13.74 33.49 8.59
C GLU A 290 13.89 32.65 7.32
N LEU A 291 14.02 33.28 6.15
CA LEU A 291 14.21 32.60 4.87
C LEU A 291 15.57 31.90 4.82
N VAL A 292 16.65 32.56 5.24
CA VAL A 292 17.99 31.97 5.32
C VAL A 292 17.97 30.77 6.26
N ASN A 293 17.47 30.94 7.48
CA ASN A 293 17.38 29.86 8.47
C ASN A 293 16.54 28.68 7.98
N ALA A 294 15.36 28.94 7.40
CA ALA A 294 14.50 27.89 6.88
C ALA A 294 15.19 27.10 5.76
N THR A 295 15.94 27.80 4.90
CA THR A 295 16.65 27.20 3.77
C THR A 295 17.79 26.31 4.26
N GLU A 296 18.60 26.77 5.21
CA GLU A 296 19.69 25.98 5.80
C GLU A 296 19.19 24.67 6.43
N LEU A 297 18.13 24.75 7.26
CA LEU A 297 17.55 23.58 7.91
C LEU A 297 16.96 22.58 6.90
N ALA A 298 16.32 23.09 5.85
CA ALA A 298 15.78 22.24 4.79
C ALA A 298 16.90 21.56 4.00
N VAL A 299 17.98 22.28 3.65
CA VAL A 299 19.14 21.72 2.95
C VAL A 299 19.81 20.62 3.77
N GLU A 300 20.01 20.84 5.07
CA GLU A 300 20.59 19.83 5.95
C GLU A 300 19.73 18.55 5.98
N ALA A 301 18.42 18.69 6.18
CA ALA A 301 17.50 17.56 6.20
C ALA A 301 17.43 16.80 4.86
N MET A 302 17.43 17.52 3.73
CA MET A 302 17.43 16.91 2.40
C MET A 302 18.74 16.16 2.14
N LYS A 303 19.90 16.74 2.50
CA LYS A 303 21.21 16.10 2.35
C LYS A 303 21.33 14.83 3.18
N GLU A 304 20.76 14.82 4.39
CA GLU A 304 20.71 13.61 5.22
C GLU A 304 19.89 12.50 4.55
N LEU A 305 18.73 12.86 3.99
CA LEU A 305 17.79 11.92 3.38
C LEU A 305 18.33 11.23 2.13
N ILE A 306 19.06 11.97 1.27
CA ILE A 306 19.57 11.46 -0.01
C ILE A 306 20.85 10.62 0.13
N LYS A 307 21.37 10.45 1.34
CA LYS A 307 22.56 9.61 1.55
C LYS A 307 22.29 8.19 1.05
N PRO A 308 23.19 7.61 0.24
CA PRO A 308 22.94 6.31 -0.40
C PRO A 308 22.97 5.12 0.57
N GLY A 309 23.45 5.31 1.81
CA GLY A 309 23.66 4.23 2.78
C GLY A 309 22.39 3.44 3.08
N GLU A 310 21.30 4.11 3.41
CA GLU A 310 20.04 3.45 3.78
C GLU A 310 19.37 2.75 2.58
N PRO A 311 19.19 3.40 1.41
CA PRO A 311 18.66 2.71 0.22
C PRO A 311 19.46 1.46 -0.17
N LEU A 312 20.79 1.52 -0.14
CA LEU A 312 21.65 0.39 -0.49
C LEU A 312 21.55 -0.74 0.54
N ASN A 313 21.47 -0.41 1.83
CA ASN A 313 21.28 -1.40 2.89
C ASN A 313 19.95 -2.14 2.73
N LEU A 314 18.85 -1.41 2.45
CA LEU A 314 17.53 -2.01 2.22
C LEU A 314 17.53 -2.95 1.01
N LEU A 315 18.11 -2.54 -0.12
CA LEU A 315 18.24 -3.40 -1.30
C LEU A 315 19.11 -4.64 -1.03
N THR A 316 20.15 -4.49 -0.22
CA THR A 316 21.00 -5.61 0.22
C THR A 316 20.23 -6.59 1.10
N ILE A 317 19.43 -6.09 2.05
CA ILE A 317 18.57 -6.90 2.91
C ILE A 317 17.57 -7.68 2.06
N PHE A 318 16.85 -7.00 1.16
CA PHE A 318 15.91 -7.65 0.24
C PHE A 318 16.58 -8.79 -0.56
N SER A 319 17.74 -8.50 -1.14
CA SER A 319 18.49 -9.49 -1.94
C SER A 319 18.97 -10.69 -1.09
N LYS A 320 19.34 -10.45 0.17
CA LYS A 320 19.75 -11.52 1.09
C LYS A 320 18.57 -12.42 1.48
N ILE A 321 17.39 -11.84 1.72
CA ILE A 321 16.18 -12.61 2.02
C ILE A 321 15.82 -13.52 0.85
N GLN A 322 15.78 -12.97 -0.37
CA GLN A 322 15.55 -13.72 -1.61
C GLN A 322 16.57 -14.85 -1.80
N LEU A 323 17.87 -14.56 -1.60
CA LEU A 323 18.94 -15.55 -1.71
C LEU A 323 18.77 -16.70 -0.71
N ASN A 324 18.38 -16.38 0.53
CA ASN A 324 18.17 -17.38 1.57
C ASN A 324 17.03 -18.33 1.19
N TYR A 325 15.88 -17.76 0.79
CA TYR A 325 14.74 -18.55 0.33
C TYR A 325 15.12 -19.50 -0.82
N HIS A 326 15.74 -18.98 -1.88
CA HIS A 326 16.11 -19.81 -3.03
C HIS A 326 17.13 -20.92 -2.70
N LYS A 327 18.03 -20.69 -1.73
CA LYS A 327 18.93 -21.75 -1.25
C LYS A 327 18.17 -22.86 -0.54
N ASN A 328 17.28 -22.51 0.37
CA ASN A 328 16.47 -23.47 1.13
C ASN A 328 15.58 -24.30 0.19
N VAL A 329 14.96 -23.64 -0.80
CA VAL A 329 14.17 -24.31 -1.86
C VAL A 329 15.02 -25.29 -2.66
N THR A 330 16.24 -24.90 -3.04
CA THR A 330 17.15 -25.76 -3.82
C THR A 330 17.54 -27.00 -3.02
N GLU A 331 17.83 -26.85 -1.74
CA GLU A 331 18.19 -27.95 -0.85
C GLU A 331 17.03 -28.96 -0.70
N GLU A 332 15.83 -28.49 -0.38
CA GLU A 332 14.65 -29.35 -0.21
C GLU A 332 14.27 -30.06 -1.52
N LEU A 333 14.30 -29.36 -2.66
CA LEU A 333 14.02 -29.98 -3.97
C LEU A 333 15.07 -31.00 -4.38
N SER A 334 16.35 -30.75 -4.09
CA SER A 334 17.43 -31.71 -4.37
C SER A 334 17.21 -32.99 -3.57
N SER A 335 16.93 -32.87 -2.25
CA SER A 335 16.62 -34.01 -1.38
C SER A 335 15.37 -34.78 -1.83
N LEU A 336 14.34 -34.07 -2.31
CA LEU A 336 13.14 -34.69 -2.85
C LEU A 336 13.43 -35.50 -4.12
N VAL A 337 14.20 -34.94 -5.06
CA VAL A 337 14.57 -35.62 -6.31
C VAL A 337 15.34 -36.90 -5.99
N ASP A 338 16.34 -36.83 -5.11
CA ASP A 338 17.10 -38.00 -4.68
C ASP A 338 16.17 -39.07 -4.09
N SER A 339 15.28 -38.68 -3.17
CA SER A 339 14.31 -39.59 -2.55
C SER A 339 13.38 -40.26 -3.57
N LEU A 340 12.90 -39.51 -4.57
CA LEU A 340 12.02 -40.05 -5.61
C LEU A 340 12.73 -41.04 -6.53
N THR A 341 14.01 -40.81 -6.85
CA THR A 341 14.79 -41.72 -7.72
C THR A 341 15.07 -43.08 -7.09
N THR A 342 14.99 -43.17 -5.75
CA THR A 342 15.13 -44.45 -5.03
C THR A 342 13.88 -45.31 -5.04
N LEU A 343 12.72 -44.75 -5.45
CA LEU A 343 11.48 -45.51 -5.51
C LEU A 343 11.52 -46.49 -6.70
N PRO A 344 11.08 -47.76 -6.50
CA PRO A 344 11.00 -48.69 -7.61
C PRO A 344 9.99 -48.19 -8.63
N ALA A 345 10.39 -48.12 -9.91
CA ALA A 345 9.42 -48.05 -10.98
C ALA A 345 8.69 -49.39 -10.97
N ASP A 346 7.36 -49.40 -10.80
CA ASP A 346 6.55 -50.61 -10.95
C ASP A 346 6.57 -51.03 -12.44
N THR A 347 7.70 -51.54 -12.94
CA THR A 347 7.77 -52.32 -14.18
C THR A 347 7.20 -53.69 -13.84
N LYS A 348 5.88 -53.80 -13.92
CA LYS A 348 5.27 -55.06 -14.32
C LYS A 348 5.70 -55.31 -15.76
N ASP A 349 6.93 -55.77 -15.95
CA ASP A 349 7.29 -56.45 -17.18
C ASP A 349 6.43 -57.71 -17.21
N GLY A 350 5.49 -57.69 -18.15
CA GLY A 350 4.55 -58.74 -18.39
C GLY A 350 5.29 -60.05 -18.62
N GLU A 351 4.69 -61.10 -18.08
CA GLU A 351 4.77 -62.45 -18.59
C GLU A 351 4.76 -62.42 -20.13
N GLU A 352 5.85 -62.83 -20.77
CA GLU A 352 5.83 -63.47 -22.07
C GLU A 352 6.74 -64.71 -21.99
N GLU A 353 6.05 -65.84 -21.78
CA GLU A 353 6.34 -67.26 -22.06
C GLU A 353 7.74 -67.87 -21.80
#